data_AF-A0A1G9MT38-F1
#
_entry.id   AF-A0A1G9MT38-F1
#
_cell.length_a   1.000
_cell.length_b   1.000
_cell.length_c   1.000
_cell.angle_alpha   90.00
_cell.angle_beta   90.00
_cell.angle_gamma   90.00
#
_symmetry.space_group_name_H-M   'P 1'
#
loop_
_entity.id
_entity.type
_entity.pdbx_description
1 polymer ?
#
loop_
_entity_poly.entity_id
_entity_poly.type
_entity_poly.pdbx_seq_one_letter_code
_entity_poly.pdbx_strand_id
1 'polypeptide(L)'
;MVALADELRPDVHATLAGLTAGGTAVKVVSGDDPRTVAALARQAGLDGGAPVTGADLDALSDGEFDAVAARTTVFGRIAPEQKERLVASLRRQGRYVAMVGDGVNDARALERAHVGVAMRSGSAVTRDVADIVLTDDSLTALLPAQQEGRRIISGIGTSMQVLLARVGRQGLVILAVTMLGLGFPYSPANVGLTLLTVGLPTLFLTTWARPAPPDPHLLTSLWRFVVPAMVVTAAGGVAVYAYHYTTLLEGFSGSDVPDVVVTAFERWSGVSSGDVGFAEAAATIGAQTALSTFVSYAAFLLVLFLRPPNRLFASWTRPDGDRRPAVLVAVLVVAFTGGLFVEPFTDHFGLTHAADPIFRTVLPALVLWFVLLTAAYRFRLLERALGLQPLPGATHG
;
A
#
# COMPACT_ATOMS: atom_id res chain seq x y z
N MET A 1 -13.23 -60.33 10.78
CA MET A 1 -12.21 -59.37 10.31
C MET A 1 -12.56 -58.01 10.89
N VAL A 2 -11.61 -57.32 11.51
CA VAL A 2 -11.80 -55.95 12.04
C VAL A 2 -10.97 -55.03 11.17
N ALA A 3 -11.58 -54.00 10.59
CA ALA A 3 -10.91 -52.96 9.82
C ALA A 3 -11.02 -51.64 10.57
N LEU A 4 -9.90 -50.93 10.69
CA LEU A 4 -9.81 -49.58 11.26
C LEU A 4 -9.47 -48.64 10.11
N ALA A 5 -10.13 -47.49 10.04
CA ALA A 5 -9.91 -46.48 9.01
C ALA A 5 -9.75 -45.10 9.65
N ASP A 6 -8.84 -44.30 9.09
CA ASP A 6 -8.77 -42.88 9.44
C ASP A 6 -9.91 -42.14 8.77
N GLU A 7 -10.66 -41.37 9.56
CA GLU A 7 -11.70 -40.49 9.06
C GLU A 7 -11.14 -39.10 8.78
N LEU A 8 -11.39 -38.61 7.57
CA LEU A 8 -11.13 -37.21 7.23
C LEU A 8 -12.10 -36.31 7.99
N ARG A 9 -11.61 -35.18 8.48
CA ARG A 9 -12.47 -34.13 9.03
C ARG A 9 -13.44 -33.66 7.93
N PRO A 10 -14.71 -33.38 8.27
CA PRO A 10 -15.76 -33.07 7.29
C PRO A 10 -15.42 -31.88 6.39
N ASP A 11 -14.70 -30.89 6.92
CA ASP A 11 -14.42 -29.64 6.22
C ASP A 11 -13.15 -29.67 5.35
N VAL A 12 -12.36 -30.75 5.40
CA VAL A 12 -11.06 -30.83 4.70
C VAL A 12 -11.26 -30.71 3.20
N HIS A 13 -12.23 -31.43 2.64
CA HIS A 13 -12.47 -31.41 1.20
C HIS A 13 -12.79 -30.00 0.68
N ALA A 14 -13.72 -29.30 1.35
CA ALA A 14 -14.10 -27.93 0.98
C ALA A 14 -12.93 -26.95 1.14
N THR A 15 -12.14 -27.10 2.21
CA THR A 15 -10.98 -26.25 2.50
C THR A 15 -9.90 -26.41 1.44
N LEU A 16 -9.52 -27.64 1.12
CA LEU A 16 -8.47 -27.93 0.13
C LEU A 16 -8.90 -27.53 -1.29
N ALA A 17 -10.19 -27.73 -1.63
CA ALA A 17 -10.75 -27.24 -2.88
C ALA A 17 -10.68 -25.71 -2.97
N GLY A 18 -11.02 -25.00 -1.89
CA GLY A 18 -10.94 -23.54 -1.83
C GLY A 18 -9.51 -23.01 -1.98
N LEU A 19 -8.53 -23.63 -1.32
CA LEU A 19 -7.11 -23.28 -1.45
C LEU A 19 -6.60 -23.51 -2.87
N THR A 20 -6.97 -24.64 -3.48
CA THR A 20 -6.56 -25.00 -4.86
C THR A 20 -7.19 -24.06 -5.88
N ALA A 21 -8.48 -23.75 -5.75
CA ALA A 21 -9.18 -22.76 -6.57
C ALA A 21 -8.57 -21.35 -6.42
N GLY A 22 -8.04 -21.04 -5.24
CA GLY A 22 -7.30 -19.81 -4.95
C GLY A 22 -5.86 -19.77 -5.51
N GLY A 23 -5.45 -20.77 -6.29
CA GLY A 23 -4.12 -20.89 -6.91
C GLY A 23 -3.03 -21.41 -5.97
N THR A 24 -3.41 -22.01 -4.83
CA THR A 24 -2.45 -22.55 -3.85
C THR A 24 -2.23 -24.03 -4.12
N ALA A 25 -0.99 -24.42 -4.41
CA ALA A 25 -0.64 -25.84 -4.53
C ALA A 25 -0.62 -26.49 -3.14
N VAL A 26 -1.49 -27.48 -2.92
CA VAL A 26 -1.52 -28.27 -1.69
C VAL A 26 -0.62 -29.50 -1.85
N LYS A 27 0.18 -29.80 -0.83
CA LYS A 27 1.02 -31.00 -0.76
C LYS A 27 0.78 -31.70 0.57
N VAL A 28 0.65 -33.03 0.54
CA VAL A 28 0.45 -33.88 1.72
C VAL A 28 1.77 -34.58 2.03
N VAL A 29 2.28 -34.38 3.24
CA VAL A 29 3.57 -34.93 3.70
C VAL A 29 3.35 -35.68 5.00
N SER A 30 3.45 -37.01 4.97
CA SER A 30 3.23 -37.86 6.15
C SER A 30 4.36 -38.89 6.34
N GLY A 31 4.50 -39.37 7.58
CA GLY A 31 5.33 -40.52 7.95
C GLY A 31 4.68 -41.88 7.62
N ASP A 32 3.40 -41.90 7.24
CA ASP A 32 2.64 -43.13 6.99
C ASP A 32 2.94 -43.79 5.63
N ASP A 33 2.37 -44.97 5.41
CA ASP A 33 2.51 -45.70 4.15
C ASP A 33 2.03 -44.84 2.96
N PRO A 34 2.83 -44.68 1.90
CA PRO A 34 2.52 -43.78 0.79
C PRO A 34 1.19 -44.11 0.10
N ARG A 35 0.76 -45.38 0.10
CA ARG A 35 -0.51 -45.81 -0.48
C ARG A 35 -1.70 -45.35 0.35
N THR A 36 -1.59 -45.38 1.68
CA THR A 36 -2.61 -44.88 2.61
C THR A 36 -2.75 -43.36 2.47
N VAL A 37 -1.62 -42.64 2.47
CA VAL A 37 -1.63 -41.18 2.31
C VAL A 37 -2.22 -40.78 0.96
N ALA A 38 -1.89 -41.49 -0.12
CA ALA A 38 -2.47 -41.24 -1.44
C ALA A 38 -3.98 -41.53 -1.50
N ALA A 39 -4.46 -42.56 -0.78
CA ALA A 39 -5.88 -42.85 -0.67
C ALA A 39 -6.62 -41.74 0.08
N LEU A 40 -6.10 -41.28 1.22
CA LEU A 40 -6.65 -40.17 2.00
C LEU A 40 -6.63 -38.85 1.21
N ALA A 41 -5.54 -38.56 0.50
CA ALA A 41 -5.44 -37.36 -0.34
C ALA A 41 -6.52 -37.36 -1.44
N ARG A 42 -6.79 -38.51 -2.08
CA ARG A 42 -7.87 -38.64 -3.07
C ARG A 42 -9.25 -38.49 -2.45
N GLN A 43 -9.49 -39.07 -1.28
CA GLN A 43 -10.76 -38.87 -0.54
C GLN A 43 -10.96 -37.40 -0.14
N ALA A 44 -9.87 -36.69 0.15
CA ALA A 44 -9.87 -35.26 0.44
C ALA A 44 -10.03 -34.36 -0.79
N GLY A 45 -10.16 -34.94 -2.00
CA GLY A 45 -10.37 -34.20 -3.25
C GLY A 45 -9.09 -33.70 -3.92
N LEU A 46 -7.91 -34.17 -3.50
CA LEU A 46 -6.65 -33.85 -4.16
C LEU A 46 -6.33 -34.86 -5.26
N ASP A 47 -5.83 -34.37 -6.39
CA ASP A 47 -5.23 -35.22 -7.41
C ASP A 47 -3.84 -35.66 -6.92
N GLY A 48 -3.82 -36.78 -6.19
CA GLY A 48 -2.66 -37.23 -5.43
C GLY A 48 -1.46 -37.67 -6.28
N GLY A 49 -1.67 -37.94 -7.57
CA GLY A 49 -0.65 -38.48 -8.46
C GLY A 49 -0.02 -39.78 -7.93
N ALA A 50 1.17 -40.12 -8.45
CA ALA A 50 1.97 -41.19 -7.87
C ALA A 50 2.65 -40.69 -6.58
N PRO A 51 2.44 -41.34 -5.42
CA PRO A 51 3.08 -40.92 -4.18
C PRO A 51 4.58 -41.19 -4.24
N VAL A 52 5.38 -40.30 -3.66
CA VAL A 52 6.85 -40.46 -3.55
C VAL A 52 7.22 -40.82 -2.12
N THR A 53 8.15 -41.75 -1.96
CA THR A 53 8.60 -42.19 -0.63
C THR A 53 9.81 -41.39 -0.15
N GLY A 54 10.04 -41.35 1.16
CA GLY A 54 11.26 -40.78 1.73
C GLY A 54 12.53 -41.46 1.20
N ALA A 55 12.52 -42.78 1.02
CA ALA A 55 13.66 -43.50 0.46
C ALA A 55 13.96 -43.08 -0.99
N ASP A 56 12.93 -42.86 -1.80
CA ASP A 56 13.10 -42.36 -3.17
C ASP A 56 13.70 -40.94 -3.16
N LEU A 57 13.26 -40.07 -2.24
CA LEU A 57 13.78 -38.71 -2.13
C LEU A 57 15.26 -38.66 -1.74
N ASP A 58 15.72 -39.56 -0.87
CA ASP A 58 17.12 -39.61 -0.44
C ASP A 58 18.06 -40.08 -1.55
N ALA A 59 17.56 -40.87 -2.50
CA ALA A 59 18.33 -41.34 -3.64
C ALA A 59 18.52 -40.27 -4.74
N LEU A 60 17.81 -39.13 -4.66
CA LEU A 60 17.86 -38.07 -5.67
C LEU A 60 19.01 -37.10 -5.45
N SER A 61 19.59 -36.64 -6.56
CA SER A 61 20.43 -35.43 -6.54
C SER A 61 19.60 -34.19 -6.17
N ASP A 62 20.23 -33.10 -5.75
CA ASP A 62 19.50 -31.88 -5.33
C ASP A 62 18.63 -31.29 -6.44
N GLY A 63 19.08 -31.33 -7.70
CA GLY A 63 18.29 -30.83 -8.83
C GLY A 63 17.05 -31.70 -9.13
N GLU A 64 17.20 -33.02 -9.01
CA GLU A 64 16.08 -33.95 -9.18
C GLU A 64 15.10 -33.87 -8.00
N PHE A 65 15.62 -33.71 -6.78
CA PHE A 65 14.84 -33.46 -5.59
C PHE A 65 13.98 -32.22 -5.77
N ASP A 66 14.55 -31.11 -6.23
CA ASP A 66 13.82 -29.87 -6.47
C ASP A 66 12.68 -30.07 -7.50
N ALA A 67 12.96 -30.79 -8.60
CA ALA A 67 11.96 -31.09 -9.62
C ALA A 67 10.84 -32.03 -9.12
N VAL A 68 11.16 -33.01 -8.27
CA VAL A 68 10.20 -33.92 -7.65
C VAL A 68 9.35 -33.17 -6.62
N ALA A 69 9.99 -32.41 -5.73
CA ALA A 69 9.32 -31.57 -4.73
C ALA A 69 8.32 -30.61 -5.39
N ALA A 70 8.65 -30.03 -6.55
CA ALA A 70 7.79 -29.12 -7.29
C ALA A 70 6.49 -29.77 -7.79
N ARG A 71 6.60 -30.96 -8.41
CA ARG A 71 5.51 -31.62 -9.15
C ARG A 71 4.66 -32.59 -8.32
N THR A 72 5.22 -33.17 -7.25
CA THR A 72 4.54 -34.22 -6.49
C THR A 72 3.58 -33.65 -5.45
N THR A 73 2.39 -34.24 -5.34
CA THR A 73 1.35 -33.85 -4.36
C THR A 73 1.49 -34.64 -3.06
N VAL A 74 1.79 -35.93 -3.13
CA VAL A 74 1.75 -36.84 -1.98
C VAL A 74 3.14 -37.42 -1.67
N PHE A 75 3.55 -37.27 -0.42
CA PHE A 75 4.80 -37.79 0.11
C PHE A 75 4.52 -38.68 1.34
N GLY A 76 4.99 -39.92 1.32
CA GLY A 76 4.80 -40.89 2.40
C GLY A 76 6.13 -41.43 2.95
N ARG A 77 6.11 -41.95 4.17
CA ARG A 77 7.32 -42.37 4.93
C ARG A 77 8.41 -41.29 4.94
N ILE A 78 8.01 -40.04 5.17
CA ILE A 78 8.91 -38.90 5.19
C ILE A 78 9.48 -38.68 6.59
N ALA A 79 10.80 -38.69 6.70
CA ALA A 79 11.51 -38.39 7.94
C ALA A 79 11.41 -36.90 8.30
N PRO A 80 11.52 -36.52 9.59
CA PRO A 80 11.46 -35.12 10.02
C PRO A 80 12.42 -34.19 9.25
N GLU A 81 13.66 -34.61 9.05
CA GLU A 81 14.69 -33.86 8.32
C GLU A 81 14.33 -33.68 6.84
N GLN A 82 13.62 -34.64 6.26
CA GLN A 82 13.16 -34.58 4.88
C GLN A 82 12.00 -33.59 4.72
N LYS A 83 11.13 -33.42 5.73
CA LYS A 83 10.08 -32.39 5.71
C LYS A 83 10.71 -31.00 5.63
N GLU A 84 11.73 -30.74 6.44
CA GLU A 84 12.50 -29.48 6.39
C GLU A 84 13.19 -29.30 5.02
N ARG A 85 13.81 -30.35 4.47
CA ARG A 85 14.46 -30.32 3.14
C ARG A 85 13.45 -30.03 2.02
N LEU A 86 12.24 -30.60 2.07
CA LEU A 86 11.14 -30.32 1.14
C LEU A 86 10.72 -28.85 1.19
N VAL A 87 10.52 -28.30 2.39
CA VAL A 87 10.19 -26.89 2.58
C VAL A 87 11.32 -26.01 2.02
N ALA A 88 12.58 -26.28 2.37
CA ALA A 88 13.73 -25.53 1.89
C ALA A 88 13.86 -25.56 0.37
N SER A 89 13.61 -26.71 -0.27
CA SER A 89 13.59 -26.86 -1.72
C SER A 89 12.55 -25.97 -2.39
N LEU A 90 11.30 -26.02 -1.94
CA LEU A 90 10.22 -25.20 -2.48
C LEU A 90 10.52 -23.69 -2.32
N ARG A 91 11.12 -23.30 -1.19
CA ARG A 91 11.55 -21.91 -0.96
C ARG A 91 12.64 -21.46 -1.92
N ARG A 92 13.68 -22.27 -2.15
CA ARG A 92 14.77 -21.95 -3.10
C ARG A 92 14.27 -21.80 -4.53
N GLN A 93 13.19 -22.49 -4.89
CA GLN A 93 12.51 -22.34 -6.17
C GLN A 93 11.62 -21.08 -6.26
N GLY A 94 11.70 -20.17 -5.29
CA GLY A 94 10.93 -18.93 -5.26
C GLY A 94 9.47 -19.10 -4.85
N ARG A 95 9.06 -20.26 -4.33
CA ARG A 95 7.68 -20.44 -3.81
C ARG A 95 7.57 -19.91 -2.39
N TYR A 96 6.45 -19.24 -2.11
CA TYR A 96 6.02 -18.98 -0.73
C TYR A 96 5.36 -20.24 -0.17
N VAL A 97 5.78 -20.67 1.01
CA VAL A 97 5.45 -21.99 1.57
C VAL A 97 4.86 -21.78 2.96
N ALA A 98 3.65 -22.28 3.16
CA ALA A 98 3.07 -22.46 4.48
C ALA A 98 3.17 -23.95 4.85
N MET A 99 3.68 -24.24 6.05
CA MET A 99 3.75 -25.60 6.60
C MET A 99 2.73 -25.72 7.72
N VAL A 100 1.91 -26.77 7.69
CA VAL A 100 0.98 -27.09 8.78
C VAL A 100 1.47 -28.34 9.47
N GLY A 101 1.58 -28.31 10.80
CA GLY A 101 2.04 -29.45 11.59
C GLY A 101 1.56 -29.39 13.04
N ASP A 102 1.59 -30.53 13.70
CA ASP A 102 1.14 -30.69 15.09
C ASP A 102 2.12 -31.51 15.94
N GLY A 103 3.03 -32.27 15.31
CA GLY A 103 4.02 -33.07 16.01
C GLY A 103 5.36 -32.35 16.22
N VAL A 104 6.10 -32.71 17.27
CA VAL A 104 7.46 -32.20 17.52
C VAL A 104 8.38 -32.37 16.30
N ASN A 105 8.14 -33.41 15.50
CA ASN A 105 8.82 -33.71 14.25
C ASN A 105 8.63 -32.63 13.16
N ASP A 106 7.56 -31.84 13.23
CA ASP A 106 7.28 -30.79 12.26
C ASP A 106 7.92 -29.45 12.62
N ALA A 107 8.44 -29.30 13.85
CA ALA A 107 8.91 -28.01 14.37
C ALA A 107 9.97 -27.36 13.47
N ARG A 108 10.96 -28.13 13.00
CA ARG A 108 12.00 -27.63 12.09
C ARG A 108 11.43 -27.25 10.71
N ALA A 109 10.46 -28.00 10.21
CA ALA A 109 9.81 -27.70 8.93
C ALA A 109 8.90 -26.46 9.03
N LEU A 110 8.22 -26.27 10.17
CA LEU A 110 7.43 -25.09 10.51
C LEU A 110 8.32 -23.85 10.54
N GLU A 111 9.41 -23.87 11.31
CA GLU A 111 10.38 -22.77 11.41
C GLU A 111 11.04 -22.48 10.05
N ARG A 112 11.29 -23.51 9.25
CA ARG A 112 11.86 -23.36 7.91
C ARG A 112 10.86 -22.85 6.88
N ALA A 113 9.57 -22.82 7.14
CA ALA A 113 8.57 -22.30 6.21
C ALA A 113 8.63 -20.76 6.11
N HIS A 114 7.85 -20.17 5.19
CA HIS A 114 7.59 -18.73 5.25
C HIS A 114 6.48 -18.40 6.25
N VAL A 115 5.57 -19.35 6.47
CA VAL A 115 4.53 -19.29 7.48
C VAL A 115 4.40 -20.68 8.12
N GLY A 116 4.74 -20.80 9.39
CA GLY A 116 4.46 -21.98 10.19
C GLY A 116 3.05 -21.92 10.78
N VAL A 117 2.26 -22.99 10.62
CA VAL A 117 0.91 -23.10 11.18
C VAL A 117 0.79 -24.30 12.10
N ALA A 118 0.50 -24.07 13.37
CA ALA A 118 0.30 -25.12 14.36
C ALA A 118 -1.17 -25.31 14.71
N MET A 119 -1.52 -26.52 15.12
CA MET A 119 -2.80 -26.84 15.75
C MET A 119 -2.76 -26.48 17.24
N ARG A 120 -3.88 -26.02 17.82
CA ARG A 120 -4.02 -25.89 19.28
C ARG A 120 -3.74 -27.21 19.98
N SER A 121 -4.21 -28.34 19.45
CA SER A 121 -3.97 -29.69 19.99
C SER A 121 -2.55 -30.22 19.76
N GLY A 122 -1.72 -29.51 18.98
CA GLY A 122 -0.35 -29.94 18.68
C GLY A 122 0.59 -29.90 19.89
N SER A 123 1.86 -30.22 19.66
CA SER A 123 2.89 -30.12 20.70
C SER A 123 3.13 -28.65 21.12
N ALA A 124 3.62 -28.44 22.35
CA ALA A 124 4.04 -27.10 22.78
C ALA A 124 5.12 -26.54 21.85
N VAL A 125 6.10 -27.37 21.49
CA VAL A 125 7.19 -27.01 20.58
C VAL A 125 6.66 -26.46 19.25
N THR A 126 5.67 -27.13 18.64
CA THR A 126 5.09 -26.65 17.37
C THR A 126 4.34 -25.33 17.50
N ARG A 127 3.66 -25.10 18.63
CA ARG A 127 2.95 -23.82 18.86
C ARG A 127 3.92 -22.68 19.12
N ASP A 128 5.04 -22.94 19.79
CA ASP A 128 6.04 -21.92 20.12
C ASP A 128 6.82 -21.45 18.87
N VAL A 129 6.98 -22.31 17.86
CA VAL A 129 7.69 -21.97 16.61
C VAL A 129 6.76 -21.51 15.47
N ALA A 130 5.44 -21.62 15.62
CA ALA A 130 4.49 -21.28 14.56
C ALA A 130 4.14 -19.79 14.54
N ASP A 131 3.96 -19.23 13.35
CA ASP A 131 3.48 -17.86 13.14
C ASP A 131 1.96 -17.75 13.37
N ILE A 132 1.23 -18.83 13.11
CA ILE A 132 -0.23 -18.92 13.25
C ILE A 132 -0.59 -20.17 14.05
N VAL A 133 -1.46 -20.02 15.05
CA VAL A 133 -2.03 -21.14 15.81
C VAL A 133 -3.53 -21.24 15.53
N LEU A 134 -3.97 -22.39 15.04
CA LEU A 134 -5.38 -22.68 14.77
C LEU A 134 -6.10 -23.06 16.06
N THR A 135 -6.86 -22.12 16.62
CA THR A 135 -7.54 -22.28 17.91
C THR A 135 -8.60 -23.38 17.92
N ASP A 136 -9.18 -23.73 16.78
CA ASP A 136 -10.22 -24.78 16.69
C ASP A 136 -9.72 -26.09 16.06
N ASP A 137 -8.39 -26.24 15.88
CA ASP A 137 -7.77 -27.39 15.21
C ASP A 137 -8.34 -27.68 13.82
N SER A 138 -8.81 -26.64 13.14
CA SER A 138 -9.48 -26.72 11.84
C SER A 138 -8.76 -25.91 10.78
N LEU A 139 -8.51 -26.56 9.64
CA LEU A 139 -7.88 -25.94 8.47
C LEU A 139 -8.78 -24.91 7.78
N THR A 140 -10.07 -24.85 8.12
CA THR A 140 -11.04 -23.93 7.52
C THR A 140 -10.63 -22.47 7.68
N ALA A 141 -9.91 -22.13 8.75
CA ALA A 141 -9.41 -20.79 9.02
C ALA A 141 -8.28 -20.35 8.06
N LEU A 142 -7.61 -21.28 7.36
CA LEU A 142 -6.52 -20.95 6.45
C LEU A 142 -6.98 -20.11 5.25
N LEU A 143 -8.15 -20.41 4.69
CA LEU A 143 -8.66 -19.69 3.53
C LEU A 143 -9.06 -18.24 3.88
N PRO A 144 -9.85 -17.96 4.93
CA PRO A 144 -10.07 -16.60 5.42
C PRO A 144 -8.77 -15.87 5.78
N ALA A 145 -7.83 -16.55 6.44
CA ALA A 145 -6.53 -15.95 6.78
C ALA A 145 -5.75 -15.53 5.52
N GLN A 146 -5.73 -16.37 4.48
CA GLN A 146 -5.13 -16.02 3.19
C GLN A 146 -5.82 -14.83 2.52
N GLN A 147 -7.16 -14.79 2.54
CA GLN A 147 -7.93 -13.70 1.96
C GLN A 147 -7.67 -12.37 2.70
N GLU A 148 -7.61 -12.41 4.04
CA GLU A 148 -7.29 -11.23 4.83
C GLU A 148 -5.84 -10.78 4.61
N GLY A 149 -4.88 -11.70 4.52
CA GLY A 149 -3.50 -11.37 4.14
C GLY A 149 -3.42 -10.66 2.78
N ARG A 150 -4.15 -11.16 1.76
CA ARG A 150 -4.25 -10.52 0.44
C ARG A 150 -4.87 -9.14 0.51
N ARG A 151 -5.89 -8.95 1.35
CA ARG A 151 -6.53 -7.65 1.60
C ARG A 151 -5.57 -6.67 2.25
N ILE A 152 -4.83 -7.10 3.27
CA ILE A 152 -3.82 -6.28 3.97
C ILE A 152 -2.76 -5.80 2.98
N ILE A 153 -2.18 -6.71 2.18
CA ILE A 153 -1.15 -6.33 1.19
C ILE A 153 -1.69 -5.36 0.14
N SER A 154 -2.90 -5.59 -0.37
CA SER A 154 -3.55 -4.66 -1.32
C SER A 154 -3.77 -3.27 -0.70
N GLY A 155 -4.22 -3.22 0.56
CA GLY A 155 -4.37 -1.99 1.33
C GLY A 155 -3.05 -1.26 1.52
N ILE A 156 -1.99 -1.98 1.95
CA ILE A 156 -0.64 -1.43 2.13
C ILE A 156 -0.13 -0.83 0.82
N GLY A 157 -0.27 -1.52 -0.31
CA GLY A 157 0.15 -0.99 -1.62
C GLY A 157 -0.51 0.35 -1.95
N THR A 158 -1.82 0.48 -1.68
CA THR A 158 -2.57 1.74 -1.87
C THR A 158 -2.05 2.84 -0.93
N SER A 159 -1.79 2.52 0.34
CA SER A 159 -1.23 3.48 1.29
C SER A 159 0.19 3.93 0.96
N MET A 160 1.02 3.00 0.46
CA MET A 160 2.37 3.30 0.01
C MET A 160 2.35 4.30 -1.15
N GLN A 161 1.43 4.18 -2.11
CA GLN A 161 1.30 5.14 -3.21
C GLN A 161 1.06 6.57 -2.71
N VAL A 162 0.13 6.76 -1.78
CA VAL A 162 -0.19 8.08 -1.21
C VAL A 162 0.98 8.62 -0.38
N LEU A 163 1.57 7.79 0.48
CA LEU A 163 2.67 8.19 1.35
C LEU A 163 3.92 8.57 0.56
N LEU A 164 4.31 7.75 -0.41
CA LEU A 164 5.54 7.96 -1.19
C LEU A 164 5.39 9.16 -2.14
N ALA A 165 4.21 9.36 -2.74
CA ALA A 165 3.91 10.55 -3.52
C ALA A 165 4.02 11.82 -2.66
N ARG A 166 3.54 11.79 -1.41
CA ARG A 166 3.68 12.92 -0.47
C ARG A 166 5.15 13.20 -0.14
N VAL A 167 5.89 12.20 0.32
CA VAL A 167 7.29 12.37 0.76
C VAL A 167 8.15 12.87 -0.40
N GLY A 168 8.01 12.24 -1.57
CA GLY A 168 8.73 12.63 -2.76
C GLY A 168 8.40 14.06 -3.20
N ARG A 169 7.11 14.43 -3.23
CA ARG A 169 6.69 15.79 -3.56
C ARG A 169 7.27 16.80 -2.57
N GLN A 170 7.19 16.51 -1.27
CA GLN A 170 7.67 17.41 -0.22
C GLN A 170 9.18 17.68 -0.39
N GLY A 171 9.97 16.63 -0.61
CA GLY A 171 11.40 16.76 -0.90
C GLY A 171 11.68 17.59 -2.14
N LEU A 172 10.94 17.37 -3.23
CA LEU A 172 11.13 18.11 -4.48
C LEU A 172 10.73 19.59 -4.37
N VAL A 173 9.68 19.91 -3.60
CA VAL A 173 9.30 21.30 -3.31
C VAL A 173 10.38 21.99 -2.47
N ILE A 174 10.86 21.34 -1.39
CA ILE A 174 11.93 21.90 -0.55
C ILE A 174 13.17 22.20 -1.40
N LEU A 175 13.61 21.23 -2.20
CA LEU A 175 14.75 21.38 -3.09
C LEU A 175 14.56 22.55 -4.06
N ALA A 176 13.47 22.57 -4.81
CA ALA A 176 13.21 23.58 -5.82
C ALA A 176 13.09 25.00 -5.23
N VAL A 177 12.34 25.16 -4.14
CA VAL A 177 12.16 26.46 -3.47
C VAL A 177 13.48 26.98 -2.90
N THR A 178 14.29 26.10 -2.32
CA THR A 178 15.62 26.46 -1.80
C THR A 178 16.55 26.86 -2.94
N MET A 179 16.53 26.16 -4.08
CA MET A 179 17.32 26.52 -5.26
C MET A 179 16.90 27.87 -5.87
N LEU A 180 15.64 28.26 -5.73
CA LEU A 180 15.13 29.56 -6.15
C LEU A 180 15.47 30.70 -5.16
N GLY A 181 16.08 30.39 -4.02
CA GLY A 181 16.44 31.38 -3.00
C GLY A 181 15.23 32.01 -2.29
N LEU A 182 14.08 31.33 -2.30
CA LEU A 182 12.86 31.82 -1.65
C LEU A 182 12.80 31.34 -0.18
N GLY A 183 11.85 31.88 0.57
CA GLY A 183 11.57 31.44 1.95
C GLY A 183 11.31 29.94 2.06
N PHE A 184 11.53 29.37 3.26
CA PHE A 184 11.34 27.93 3.46
C PHE A 184 9.86 27.53 3.27
N PRO A 185 9.55 26.47 2.50
CA PRO A 185 8.17 26.22 2.04
C PRO A 185 7.25 25.51 3.05
N TYR A 186 7.75 25.04 4.20
CA TYR A 186 6.93 24.31 5.17
C TYR A 186 7.22 24.75 6.60
N SER A 187 6.20 25.16 7.36
CA SER A 187 6.31 25.29 8.81
C SER A 187 6.02 23.94 9.50
N PRO A 188 6.48 23.74 10.75
CA PRO A 188 6.07 22.58 11.56
C PRO A 188 4.55 22.46 11.71
N ALA A 189 3.82 23.59 11.77
CA ALA A 189 2.36 23.61 11.85
C ALA A 189 1.70 23.02 10.58
N ASN A 190 2.21 23.38 9.39
CA ASN A 190 1.70 22.86 8.11
C ASN A 190 1.87 21.33 8.01
N VAL A 191 2.88 20.75 8.67
CA VAL A 191 3.09 19.30 8.68
C VAL A 191 1.91 18.57 9.34
N GLY A 192 1.19 19.21 10.27
CA GLY A 192 -0.01 18.65 10.90
C GLY A 192 -1.11 18.26 9.91
N LEU A 193 -1.21 18.95 8.75
CA LEU A 193 -2.18 18.64 7.70
C LEU A 193 -2.00 17.23 7.10
N THR A 194 -0.88 16.56 7.39
CA THR A 194 -0.64 15.16 7.03
C THR A 194 -1.71 14.22 7.57
N LEU A 195 -2.27 14.50 8.74
CA LEU A 195 -3.36 13.71 9.31
C LEU A 195 -4.58 13.71 8.37
N LEU A 196 -4.94 14.87 7.83
CA LEU A 196 -6.08 15.01 6.92
C LEU A 196 -5.75 14.51 5.51
N THR A 197 -4.56 14.83 5.00
CA THR A 197 -4.18 14.60 3.60
C THR A 197 -3.68 13.18 3.32
N VAL A 198 -3.19 12.47 4.34
CA VAL A 198 -2.70 11.09 4.20
C VAL A 198 -3.31 10.19 5.26
N GLY A 199 -3.30 10.57 6.53
CA GLY A 199 -3.75 9.72 7.64
C GLY A 199 -5.18 9.20 7.45
N LEU A 200 -6.16 10.11 7.33
CA LEU A 200 -7.56 9.74 7.13
C LEU A 200 -7.78 8.97 5.82
N PRO A 201 -7.32 9.45 4.63
CA PRO A 201 -7.43 8.67 3.40
C PRO A 201 -6.87 7.26 3.50
N THR A 202 -5.66 7.09 4.02
CA THR A 202 -5.01 5.77 4.09
C THR A 202 -5.72 4.83 5.07
N LEU A 203 -6.22 5.34 6.19
CA LEU A 203 -7.04 4.56 7.14
C LEU A 203 -8.30 4.00 6.46
N PHE A 204 -9.04 4.84 5.75
CA PHE A 204 -10.26 4.41 5.08
C PHE A 204 -9.99 3.52 3.85
N LEU A 205 -8.97 3.84 3.06
CA LEU A 205 -8.59 3.04 1.89
C LEU A 205 -8.09 1.65 2.27
N THR A 206 -7.35 1.51 3.39
CA THR A 206 -6.89 0.21 3.88
C THR A 206 -8.04 -0.62 4.46
N THR A 207 -8.94 0.01 5.24
CA THR A 207 -10.13 -0.69 5.77
C THR A 207 -11.10 -1.11 4.67
N TRP A 208 -11.20 -0.39 3.56
CA TRP A 208 -12.02 -0.78 2.40
C TRP A 208 -11.28 -1.61 1.35
N ALA A 209 -10.02 -1.97 1.59
CA ALA A 209 -9.28 -2.84 0.69
C ALA A 209 -10.03 -4.17 0.51
N ARG A 210 -9.91 -4.75 -0.69
CA ARG A 210 -10.47 -6.05 -1.04
C ARG A 210 -9.34 -7.05 -1.27
N PRO A 211 -9.54 -8.35 -0.98
CA PRO A 211 -8.56 -9.37 -1.32
C PRO A 211 -8.26 -9.33 -2.83
N ALA A 212 -7.00 -9.13 -3.17
CA ALA A 212 -6.52 -9.20 -4.55
C ALA A 212 -5.30 -10.14 -4.62
N PRO A 213 -5.06 -10.80 -5.77
CA PRO A 213 -3.81 -11.51 -5.99
C PRO A 213 -2.62 -10.57 -5.77
N PRO A 214 -1.52 -11.03 -5.15
CA PRO A 214 -0.31 -10.21 -5.02
C PRO A 214 0.17 -9.74 -6.39
N ASP A 215 0.48 -8.45 -6.53
CA ASP A 215 1.08 -7.90 -7.75
C ASP A 215 2.58 -8.30 -7.79
N PRO A 216 3.01 -9.17 -8.73
CA PRO A 216 4.41 -9.56 -8.85
C PRO A 216 5.33 -8.38 -9.21
N HIS A 217 4.76 -7.29 -9.73
CA HIS A 217 5.48 -6.08 -10.11
C HIS A 217 5.15 -4.89 -9.19
N LEU A 218 4.74 -5.14 -7.95
CA LEU A 218 4.31 -4.11 -6.99
C LEU A 218 5.22 -2.88 -6.99
N LEU A 219 6.53 -3.06 -6.85
CA LEU A 219 7.49 -1.92 -6.86
C LEU A 219 7.44 -1.11 -8.15
N THR A 220 7.32 -1.78 -9.30
CA THR A 220 7.25 -1.10 -10.60
C THR A 220 5.92 -0.36 -10.76
N SER A 221 4.81 -0.98 -10.36
CA SER A 221 3.48 -0.37 -10.33
C SER A 221 3.45 0.84 -9.39
N LEU A 222 4.09 0.74 -8.23
CA LEU A 222 4.23 1.83 -7.25
C LEU A 222 4.97 3.02 -7.87
N TRP A 223 6.16 2.83 -8.43
CA TRP A 223 6.95 3.94 -8.98
C TRP A 223 6.29 4.61 -10.19
N ARG A 224 5.61 3.84 -11.05
CA ARG A 224 4.86 4.37 -12.20
C ARG A 224 3.71 5.29 -11.80
N PHE A 225 3.11 5.06 -10.64
CA PHE A 225 2.13 5.97 -10.06
C PHE A 225 2.80 7.14 -9.34
N VAL A 226 3.75 6.85 -8.45
CA VAL A 226 4.32 7.81 -7.51
C VAL A 226 5.11 8.91 -8.22
N VAL A 227 5.91 8.59 -9.24
CA VAL A 227 6.80 9.58 -9.87
C VAL A 227 6.02 10.70 -10.59
N PRO A 228 5.05 10.41 -11.47
CA PRO A 228 4.24 11.47 -12.10
C PRO A 228 3.45 12.29 -11.07
N ALA A 229 2.82 11.64 -10.09
CA ALA A 229 2.12 12.32 -9.00
C ALA A 229 3.06 13.28 -8.25
N MET A 230 4.23 12.79 -7.84
CA MET A 230 5.24 13.58 -7.14
C MET A 230 5.67 14.79 -7.97
N VAL A 231 6.10 14.58 -9.21
CA VAL A 231 6.71 15.63 -10.05
C VAL A 231 5.70 16.69 -10.45
N VAL A 232 4.53 16.28 -10.97
CA VAL A 232 3.49 17.23 -11.41
C VAL A 232 2.94 18.02 -10.23
N THR A 233 2.71 17.35 -9.09
CA THR A 233 2.23 18.05 -7.90
C THR A 233 3.31 18.95 -7.32
N ALA A 234 4.59 18.55 -7.31
CA ALA A 234 5.68 19.41 -6.86
C ALA A 234 5.81 20.66 -7.74
N ALA A 235 5.84 20.50 -9.07
CA ALA A 235 5.94 21.61 -10.01
C ALA A 235 4.79 22.62 -9.82
N GLY A 236 3.54 22.14 -9.72
CA GLY A 236 2.38 23.00 -9.45
C GLY A 236 2.49 23.72 -8.10
N GLY A 237 2.94 23.01 -7.06
CA GLY A 237 3.13 23.60 -5.74
C GLY A 237 4.25 24.65 -5.70
N VAL A 238 5.38 24.41 -6.37
CA VAL A 238 6.48 25.37 -6.48
C VAL A 238 6.02 26.63 -7.22
N ALA A 239 5.27 26.46 -8.32
CA ALA A 239 4.71 27.60 -9.06
C ALA A 239 3.75 28.44 -8.21
N VAL A 240 2.84 27.80 -7.48
CA VAL A 240 1.93 28.48 -6.53
C VAL A 240 2.73 29.19 -5.43
N TYR A 241 3.71 28.52 -4.83
CA TYR A 241 4.53 29.09 -3.77
C TYR A 241 5.31 30.32 -4.26
N ALA A 242 6.03 30.19 -5.39
CA ALA A 242 6.84 31.26 -5.94
C ALA A 242 6.00 32.47 -6.37
N TYR A 243 4.83 32.24 -6.97
CA TYR A 243 3.90 33.31 -7.35
C TYR A 243 3.44 34.11 -6.13
N HIS A 244 2.98 33.43 -5.07
CA HIS A 244 2.52 34.11 -3.85
C HIS A 244 3.66 34.78 -3.10
N TYR A 245 4.82 34.13 -3.01
CA TYR A 245 5.98 34.69 -2.34
C TYR A 245 6.42 36.00 -2.99
N THR A 246 6.59 36.02 -4.31
CA THR A 246 7.02 37.21 -5.05
C THR A 246 5.98 38.33 -5.01
N THR A 247 4.71 38.01 -5.25
CA THR A 247 3.62 39.00 -5.22
C THR A 247 3.46 39.64 -3.84
N LEU A 248 3.53 38.84 -2.77
CA LEU A 248 3.42 39.36 -1.40
C LEU A 248 4.67 40.15 -1.02
N LEU A 249 5.86 39.67 -1.38
CA LEU A 249 7.10 40.37 -1.08
C LEU A 249 7.11 41.76 -1.73
N GLU A 250 6.71 41.87 -3.00
CA GLU A 250 6.58 43.14 -3.71
C GLU A 250 5.53 44.04 -3.04
N GLY A 251 4.35 43.50 -2.72
CA GLY A 251 3.27 44.27 -2.08
C GLY A 251 3.63 44.83 -0.71
N PHE A 252 4.24 44.02 0.16
CA PHE A 252 4.69 44.45 1.49
C PHE A 252 5.88 45.41 1.41
N SER A 253 6.75 45.28 0.41
CA SER A 253 7.88 46.20 0.21
C SER A 253 7.45 47.54 -0.41
N GLY A 254 6.37 47.56 -1.19
CA GLY A 254 5.85 48.74 -1.89
C GLY A 254 4.81 49.55 -1.12
N SER A 255 4.43 49.13 0.10
CA SER A 255 3.32 49.71 0.88
C SER A 255 1.93 49.60 0.21
N ASP A 256 1.76 48.67 -0.74
CA ASP A 256 0.50 48.45 -1.47
C ASP A 256 -0.49 47.56 -0.70
N VAL A 257 -0.11 47.07 0.48
CA VAL A 257 -0.95 46.21 1.32
C VAL A 257 -1.80 47.07 2.27
N PRO A 258 -3.13 46.89 2.31
CA PRO A 258 -3.99 47.63 3.22
C PRO A 258 -3.55 47.45 4.69
N ASP A 259 -3.56 48.53 5.48
CA ASP A 259 -3.15 48.52 6.90
C ASP A 259 -3.85 47.44 7.72
N VAL A 260 -5.12 47.15 7.41
CA VAL A 260 -5.89 46.08 8.05
C VAL A 260 -5.23 44.69 7.90
N VAL A 261 -4.58 44.42 6.77
CA VAL A 261 -3.88 43.15 6.50
C VAL A 261 -2.55 43.13 7.25
N VAL A 262 -1.84 44.26 7.31
CA VAL A 262 -0.60 44.41 8.09
C VAL A 262 -0.89 44.17 9.57
N THR A 263 -1.88 44.86 10.15
CA THR A 263 -2.25 44.70 11.56
C THR A 263 -2.79 43.31 11.88
N ALA A 264 -3.50 42.66 10.95
CA ALA A 264 -3.95 41.28 11.13
C ALA A 264 -2.75 40.31 11.14
N PHE A 265 -1.76 40.53 10.27
CA PHE A 265 -0.55 39.72 10.23
C PHE A 265 0.34 39.95 11.45
N GLU A 266 0.50 41.19 11.93
CA GLU A 266 1.24 41.49 13.18
C GLU A 266 0.58 40.80 14.38
N ARG A 267 -0.75 40.83 14.47
CA ARG A 267 -1.50 40.17 15.54
C ARG A 267 -1.31 38.65 15.53
N TRP A 268 -1.27 38.05 14.35
CA TRP A 268 -1.18 36.61 14.18
C TRP A 268 0.27 36.08 14.30
N SER A 269 1.23 36.76 13.67
CA SER A 269 2.64 36.34 13.63
C SER A 269 3.45 36.81 14.83
N GLY A 270 3.01 37.88 15.50
CA GLY A 270 3.79 38.58 16.54
C GLY A 270 4.99 39.36 16.01
N VAL A 271 5.20 39.41 14.69
CA VAL A 271 6.28 40.18 14.05
C VAL A 271 5.77 41.58 13.74
N SER A 272 6.53 42.61 14.14
CA SER A 272 6.16 44.01 13.91
C SER A 272 6.49 44.41 12.47
N SER A 273 5.65 45.22 11.85
CA SER A 273 5.93 45.83 10.54
C SER A 273 7.21 46.68 10.50
N GLY A 274 7.69 47.10 11.69
CA GLY A 274 8.97 47.80 11.83
C GLY A 274 10.21 46.89 11.86
N ASP A 275 10.04 45.56 11.91
CA ASP A 275 11.15 44.62 12.00
C ASP A 275 11.82 44.40 10.64
N VAL A 276 13.16 44.33 10.64
CA VAL A 276 13.93 43.98 9.45
C VAL A 276 13.55 42.55 9.02
N GLY A 277 13.03 42.39 7.81
CA GLY A 277 12.58 41.11 7.27
C GLY A 277 11.08 40.81 7.46
N PHE A 278 10.27 41.78 7.95
CA PHE A 278 8.82 41.62 8.04
C PHE A 278 8.18 41.19 6.70
N ALA A 279 8.55 41.86 5.60
CA ALA A 279 8.02 41.56 4.27
C ALA A 279 8.36 40.12 3.82
N GLU A 280 9.57 39.65 4.12
CA GLU A 280 10.01 38.28 3.79
C GLU A 280 9.27 37.23 4.64
N ALA A 281 9.08 37.50 5.94
CA ALA A 281 8.32 36.64 6.83
C ALA A 281 6.84 36.55 6.40
N ALA A 282 6.21 37.69 6.09
CA ALA A 282 4.84 37.76 5.62
C ALA A 282 4.65 37.05 4.28
N ALA A 283 5.55 37.28 3.33
CA ALA A 283 5.56 36.59 2.04
C ALA A 283 5.73 35.08 2.20
N THR A 284 6.64 34.64 3.07
CA THR A 284 6.88 33.22 3.35
C THR A 284 5.62 32.54 3.87
N ILE A 285 4.96 33.13 4.85
CA ILE A 285 3.79 32.55 5.52
C ILE A 285 2.57 32.52 4.58
N GLY A 286 2.34 33.60 3.82
CA GLY A 286 1.29 33.62 2.80
C GLY A 286 1.51 32.58 1.71
N ALA A 287 2.75 32.46 1.21
CA ALA A 287 3.12 31.44 0.24
C ALA A 287 3.00 30.00 0.79
N GLN A 288 3.37 29.80 2.06
CA GLN A 288 3.17 28.54 2.78
C GLN A 288 1.68 28.16 2.87
N THR A 289 0.80 29.14 3.09
CA THR A 289 -0.65 28.92 3.14
C THR A 289 -1.18 28.50 1.77
N ALA A 290 -0.78 29.20 0.70
CA ALA A 290 -1.18 28.87 -0.67
C ALA A 290 -0.68 27.49 -1.11
N LEU A 291 0.59 27.18 -0.81
CA LEU A 291 1.19 25.87 -1.05
C LEU A 291 0.41 24.80 -0.29
N SER A 292 0.24 24.92 1.03
CA SER A 292 -0.45 23.96 1.90
C SER A 292 -1.88 23.67 1.45
N THR A 293 -2.60 24.71 1.05
CA THR A 293 -3.95 24.62 0.48
C THR A 293 -3.93 23.82 -0.84
N PHE A 294 -3.04 24.15 -1.78
CA PHE A 294 -2.88 23.42 -3.03
C PHE A 294 -2.52 21.94 -2.80
N VAL A 295 -1.57 21.64 -1.91
CA VAL A 295 -1.16 20.25 -1.61
C VAL A 295 -2.33 19.45 -1.09
N SER A 296 -3.13 20.06 -0.21
CA SER A 296 -4.19 19.36 0.50
C SER A 296 -5.28 18.93 -0.47
N TYR A 297 -5.74 19.85 -1.31
CA TYR A 297 -6.68 19.51 -2.39
C TYR A 297 -6.09 18.51 -3.39
N ALA A 298 -4.84 18.70 -3.83
CA ALA A 298 -4.19 17.76 -4.73
C ALA A 298 -4.11 16.35 -4.11
N ALA A 299 -3.81 16.24 -2.82
CA ALA A 299 -3.77 14.96 -2.09
C ALA A 299 -5.14 14.30 -2.00
N PHE A 300 -6.20 15.07 -1.70
CA PHE A 300 -7.57 14.54 -1.71
C PHE A 300 -7.97 14.05 -3.10
N LEU A 301 -7.73 14.85 -4.13
CA LEU A 301 -8.05 14.48 -5.52
C LEU A 301 -7.21 13.30 -6.01
N LEU A 302 -5.97 13.15 -5.53
CA LEU A 302 -5.11 12.02 -5.87
C LEU A 302 -5.77 10.68 -5.51
N VAL A 303 -6.52 10.61 -4.39
CA VAL A 303 -7.29 9.41 -4.01
C VAL A 303 -8.25 8.97 -5.12
N LEU A 304 -8.83 9.91 -5.86
CA LEU A 304 -9.74 9.60 -6.98
C LEU A 304 -8.98 8.97 -8.16
N PHE A 305 -7.69 9.24 -8.34
CA PHE A 305 -6.87 8.53 -9.35
C PHE A 305 -6.51 7.10 -8.91
N LEU A 306 -6.38 6.83 -7.61
CA LEU A 306 -6.16 5.47 -7.10
C LEU A 306 -7.44 4.63 -7.21
N ARG A 307 -8.59 5.20 -6.84
CA ARG A 307 -9.91 4.56 -6.84
C ARG A 307 -10.93 5.40 -7.62
N PRO A 308 -10.90 5.35 -8.96
CA PRO A 308 -11.71 6.21 -9.80
C PRO A 308 -13.21 5.82 -9.74
N PRO A 309 -14.10 6.78 -9.42
CA PRO A 309 -15.55 6.53 -9.43
C PRO A 309 -16.12 6.53 -10.85
N ASN A 310 -15.44 7.18 -11.80
CA ASN A 310 -15.89 7.37 -13.18
C ASN A 310 -14.68 7.44 -14.14
N ARG A 311 -14.96 7.54 -15.44
CA ARG A 311 -13.92 7.57 -16.50
C ARG A 311 -13.02 8.81 -16.46
N LEU A 312 -13.44 9.90 -15.83
CA LEU A 312 -12.66 11.14 -15.76
C LEU A 312 -11.36 10.92 -14.97
N PHE A 313 -11.44 10.19 -13.87
CA PHE A 313 -10.31 9.88 -13.00
C PHE A 313 -9.59 8.57 -13.38
N ALA A 314 -10.12 7.82 -14.34
CA ALA A 314 -9.64 6.49 -14.73
C ALA A 314 -8.43 6.51 -15.67
N SER A 315 -7.50 7.46 -15.47
CA SER A 315 -6.26 7.55 -16.25
C SER A 315 -5.18 6.59 -15.76
N TRP A 316 -5.26 6.16 -14.50
CA TRP A 316 -4.34 5.19 -13.88
C TRP A 316 -4.97 3.81 -13.72
N THR A 317 -6.10 3.71 -13.01
CA THR A 317 -6.86 2.46 -12.81
C THR A 317 -8.22 2.51 -13.50
N ARG A 318 -8.82 1.34 -13.76
CA ARG A 318 -10.21 1.27 -14.28
C ARG A 318 -11.20 1.64 -13.17
N PRO A 319 -12.39 2.20 -13.52
CA PRO A 319 -13.42 2.48 -12.53
C PRO A 319 -13.84 1.20 -11.78
N ASP A 320 -13.84 1.26 -10.45
CA ASP A 320 -14.12 0.12 -9.55
C ASP A 320 -15.59 0.10 -9.07
N GLY A 321 -16.43 1.04 -9.54
CA GLY A 321 -17.83 1.17 -9.13
C GLY A 321 -18.06 1.54 -7.65
N ASP A 322 -17.02 1.42 -6.81
CA ASP A 322 -17.03 1.81 -5.40
C ASP A 322 -17.02 3.34 -5.26
N ARG A 323 -18.07 3.88 -4.63
CA ARG A 323 -18.24 5.32 -4.42
C ARG A 323 -17.70 5.80 -3.08
N ARG A 324 -17.33 4.90 -2.15
CA ARG A 324 -16.86 5.29 -0.80
C ARG A 324 -15.63 6.21 -0.85
N PRO A 325 -14.59 5.96 -1.69
CA PRO A 325 -13.46 6.87 -1.81
C PRO A 325 -13.88 8.26 -2.33
N ALA A 326 -14.84 8.32 -3.25
CA ALA A 326 -15.33 9.60 -3.79
C ALA A 326 -16.11 10.40 -2.73
N VAL A 327 -16.94 9.73 -1.93
CA VAL A 327 -17.64 10.36 -0.80
C VAL A 327 -16.64 10.85 0.24
N LEU A 328 -15.63 10.05 0.57
CA LEU A 328 -14.56 10.46 1.49
C LEU A 328 -13.84 11.73 1.00
N VAL A 329 -13.46 11.77 -0.28
CA VAL A 329 -12.82 12.95 -0.87
C VAL A 329 -13.74 14.17 -0.81
N ALA A 330 -15.03 14.02 -1.13
CA ALA A 330 -15.98 15.12 -1.02
C ALA A 330 -16.09 15.64 0.43
N VAL A 331 -16.16 14.74 1.42
CA VAL A 331 -16.18 15.11 2.84
C VAL A 331 -14.89 15.82 3.26
N LEU A 332 -13.72 15.31 2.86
CA LEU A 332 -12.43 15.93 3.18
C LEU A 332 -12.28 17.31 2.55
N VAL A 333 -12.70 17.46 1.28
CA VAL A 333 -12.71 18.75 0.58
C VAL A 333 -13.62 19.74 1.32
N VAL A 334 -14.86 19.36 1.64
CA VAL A 334 -15.81 20.24 2.35
C VAL A 334 -15.30 20.59 3.74
N ALA A 335 -14.82 19.61 4.50
CA ALA A 335 -14.31 19.82 5.86
C ALA A 335 -13.07 20.72 5.87
N PHE A 336 -12.12 20.49 4.96
CA PHE A 336 -10.92 21.33 4.82
C PHE A 336 -11.29 22.74 4.36
N THR A 337 -12.16 22.87 3.36
CA THR A 337 -12.65 24.18 2.87
C THR A 337 -13.32 24.96 4.00
N GLY A 338 -14.22 24.32 4.75
CA GLY A 338 -14.88 24.94 5.91
C GLY A 338 -13.89 25.32 7.01
N GLY A 339 -12.90 24.46 7.27
CA GLY A 339 -11.83 24.72 8.24
C GLY A 339 -10.99 25.96 7.90
N LEU A 340 -10.76 26.26 6.61
CA LEU A 340 -10.04 27.47 6.19
C LEU A 340 -10.77 28.78 6.57
N PHE A 341 -12.05 28.73 6.92
CA PHE A 341 -12.83 29.88 7.43
C PHE A 341 -12.94 29.92 8.96
N VAL A 342 -12.31 28.98 9.67
CA VAL A 342 -12.40 28.83 11.14
C VAL A 342 -11.02 29.15 11.75
N GLU A 343 -10.92 30.25 12.50
CA GLU A 343 -9.67 30.73 13.12
C GLU A 343 -8.93 29.69 13.97
N PRO A 344 -9.58 28.94 14.88
CA PRO A 344 -8.91 27.85 15.58
C PRO A 344 -8.27 26.80 14.68
N PHE A 345 -8.84 26.55 13.49
CA PHE A 345 -8.31 25.57 12.55
C PHE A 345 -7.11 26.13 11.79
N THR A 346 -7.24 27.35 11.26
CA THR A 346 -6.15 28.00 10.52
C THR A 346 -4.94 28.26 11.42
N ASP A 347 -5.15 28.70 12.66
CA ASP A 347 -4.08 28.93 13.63
C ASP A 347 -3.36 27.63 14.01
N HIS A 348 -4.12 26.55 14.25
CA HIS A 348 -3.53 25.25 14.58
C HIS A 348 -2.60 24.72 13.48
N PHE A 349 -2.95 24.95 12.21
CA PHE A 349 -2.15 24.52 11.07
C PHE A 349 -1.19 25.59 10.53
N GLY A 350 -1.11 26.78 11.14
CA GLY A 350 -0.23 27.86 10.70
C GLY A 350 -0.62 28.45 9.34
N LEU A 351 -1.91 28.50 9.05
CA LEU A 351 -2.49 29.01 7.80
C LEU A 351 -3.02 30.44 8.02
N THR A 352 -2.86 31.28 7.01
CA THR A 352 -3.40 32.65 7.04
C THR A 352 -4.87 32.70 6.64
N HIS A 353 -5.61 33.68 7.17
CA HIS A 353 -7.01 33.95 6.84
C HIS A 353 -7.27 34.51 5.43
N ALA A 354 -6.23 34.61 4.59
CA ALA A 354 -6.29 35.18 3.24
C ALA A 354 -6.91 34.19 2.21
N ALA A 355 -8.04 33.55 2.55
CA ALA A 355 -8.62 32.47 1.77
C ALA A 355 -9.02 32.91 0.35
N ASP A 356 -9.65 34.08 0.19
CA ASP A 356 -10.20 34.53 -1.10
C ASP A 356 -9.14 34.75 -2.21
N PRO A 357 -8.04 35.50 -1.97
CA PRO A 357 -6.95 35.64 -2.94
C PRO A 357 -6.27 34.31 -3.26
N ILE A 358 -6.13 33.45 -2.24
CA ILE A 358 -5.51 32.13 -2.39
C ILE A 358 -6.37 31.23 -3.26
N PHE A 359 -7.70 31.21 -3.09
CA PHE A 359 -8.58 30.39 -3.91
C PHE A 359 -8.56 30.78 -5.40
N ARG A 360 -8.43 32.08 -5.72
CA ARG A 360 -8.35 32.56 -7.11
C ARG A 360 -7.15 32.03 -7.89
N THR A 361 -6.08 31.64 -7.19
CA THR A 361 -4.84 31.14 -7.80
C THR A 361 -4.72 29.62 -7.65
N VAL A 362 -5.10 29.07 -6.49
CA VAL A 362 -5.04 27.64 -6.21
C VAL A 362 -6.04 26.84 -7.05
N LEU A 363 -7.26 27.33 -7.27
CA LEU A 363 -8.25 26.60 -8.07
C LEU A 363 -7.82 26.43 -9.54
N PRO A 364 -7.39 27.47 -10.27
CA PRO A 364 -6.82 27.29 -11.60
C PRO A 364 -5.59 26.39 -11.62
N ALA A 365 -4.71 26.52 -10.62
CA ALA A 365 -3.53 25.66 -10.50
C ALA A 365 -3.92 24.18 -10.31
N LEU A 366 -4.98 23.88 -9.54
CA LEU A 366 -5.51 22.54 -9.37
C LEU A 366 -6.11 21.98 -10.66
N VAL A 367 -6.81 22.79 -11.45
CA VAL A 367 -7.34 22.37 -12.76
C VAL A 367 -6.18 22.03 -13.70
N LEU A 368 -5.16 22.90 -13.79
CA LEU A 368 -3.98 22.66 -14.59
C LEU A 368 -3.23 21.39 -14.12
N TRP A 369 -3.02 21.26 -12.81
CA TRP A 369 -2.44 20.07 -12.19
C TRP A 369 -3.21 18.80 -12.57
N PHE A 370 -4.54 18.83 -12.50
CA PHE A 370 -5.38 17.70 -12.84
C PHE A 370 -5.21 17.29 -14.31
N VAL A 371 -5.19 18.27 -15.23
CA VAL A 371 -4.97 18.03 -16.66
C VAL A 371 -3.58 17.46 -16.93
N LEU A 372 -2.54 18.05 -16.33
CA LEU A 372 -1.15 17.61 -16.49
C LEU A 372 -0.93 16.20 -15.93
N LEU A 373 -1.48 15.91 -14.75
CA LEU A 373 -1.35 14.59 -14.13
C LEU A 373 -2.12 13.53 -14.93
N THR A 374 -3.33 13.87 -15.39
CA THR A 374 -4.12 12.99 -16.27
C THR A 374 -3.37 12.70 -17.57
N ALA A 375 -2.76 13.73 -18.18
CA ALA A 375 -1.94 13.56 -19.38
C ALA A 375 -0.71 12.69 -19.09
N ALA A 376 -0.03 12.90 -17.96
CA ALA A 376 1.14 12.13 -17.57
C ALA A 376 0.84 10.63 -17.47
N TYR A 377 -0.28 10.26 -16.85
CA TYR A 377 -0.73 8.86 -16.78
C TYR A 377 -1.22 8.33 -18.12
N ARG A 378 -2.09 9.08 -18.82
CA ARG A 378 -2.71 8.63 -20.08
C ARG A 378 -1.68 8.41 -21.19
N PHE A 379 -0.67 9.28 -21.28
CA PHE A 379 0.39 9.19 -22.28
C PHE A 379 1.61 8.39 -21.83
N ARG A 380 1.60 7.84 -20.60
CA ARG A 380 2.71 7.06 -20.04
C ARG A 380 4.04 7.80 -20.18
N LEU A 381 4.04 9.08 -19.79
CA LEU A 381 5.17 9.98 -20.03
C LEU A 381 6.44 9.45 -19.34
N LEU A 382 6.29 8.87 -18.15
CA LEU A 382 7.41 8.27 -17.42
C LEU A 382 8.00 7.09 -18.20
N GLU A 383 7.17 6.16 -18.66
CA GLU A 383 7.63 4.99 -19.40
C GLU A 383 8.30 5.39 -20.72
N ARG A 384 7.75 6.39 -21.41
CA ARG A 384 8.35 6.94 -22.63
C ARG A 384 9.70 7.61 -22.36
N ALA A 385 9.81 8.39 -21.28
CA ALA A 385 11.05 9.05 -20.89
C ALA A 385 12.16 8.05 -20.49
N LEU A 386 11.78 6.93 -19.86
CA LEU A 386 12.72 5.92 -19.37
C LEU A 386 12.88 4.71 -20.30
N GLY A 387 12.21 4.68 -21.45
CA GLY A 387 12.26 3.54 -22.38
C GLY A 387 11.69 2.23 -21.82
N LEU A 388 10.76 2.29 -20.87
CA LEU A 388 10.22 1.11 -20.17
C LEU A 388 9.13 0.42 -21.00
N GLN A 389 9.16 -0.91 -21.05
CA GLN A 389 8.10 -1.68 -21.69
C GLN A 389 6.77 -1.60 -20.90
N PRO A 390 5.61 -1.70 -21.59
CA PRO A 390 4.32 -1.86 -20.94
C PRO A 390 4.32 -3.08 -20.01
N LEU A 391 3.75 -2.96 -18.80
CA LEU A 391 3.56 -4.13 -17.95
C LEU A 391 2.58 -5.11 -18.63
N PRO A 392 2.88 -6.43 -18.65
CA PRO A 392 1.94 -7.43 -19.17
C PRO A 392 0.64 -7.39 -18.35
N GLY A 393 -0.50 -7.28 -19.03
CA GLY A 393 -1.82 -7.11 -18.39
C GLY A 393 -2.30 -5.66 -18.25
N ALA A 394 -1.45 -4.66 -18.51
CA ALA A 394 -1.85 -3.25 -18.60
C ALA A 394 -2.47 -2.92 -19.97
N THR A 395 -3.42 -3.74 -20.45
CA THR A 395 -4.30 -3.39 -21.56
C THR A 395 -5.37 -2.44 -21.03
N HIS A 396 -5.03 -1.16 -20.89
CA HIS A 396 -6.03 -0.10 -20.75
C HIS A 396 -6.26 0.47 -22.15
N GLY A 397 -7.41 0.13 -22.73
CA GLY A 397 -7.91 0.75 -23.96
C GLY A 397 -8.47 2.13 -23.70
#